data_AF-V9LEC2-F1
#
_entry.id   AF-V9LEC2-F1
#
_cell.length_a   1.000
_cell.length_b   1.000
_cell.length_c   1.000
_cell.angle_alpha   90.00
_cell.angle_beta   90.00
_cell.angle_gamma   90.00
#
_symmetry.space_group_name_H-M   'P 1'
#
loop_
_entity.id
_entity.type
_entity.pdbx_description
1 polymer ?
#
loop_
_entity_poly.entity_id
_entity_poly.type
_entity_poly.pdbx_seq_one_letter_code
_entity_poly.pdbx_strand_id
1 'polypeptide(L)'
;PTHTPTQTHTQTHTHPHTQTQTRKSDLYRVLAYSGGTLPRNPKQGSLMKWRSLTGASEHEKKVIYLEKQDTETFGFEIQTYGLHHRNENEMEMCTFVCRVRDNSSAELGGLKRGDTLTSINGVCVQGFRHRDIVELIKSSGNTLSLETVYGSSIRRAELETRLLYLKQTLQEKWEEYRSLMIQEQRLVHGIVSNDPNIYDTFESVRASVLGPVGVPGVGR
;
A
#
# COMPACT_ATOMS: atom_id res chain seq x y z
N PRO A 1 80.21 18.93 31.60
CA PRO A 1 80.02 17.63 32.26
C PRO A 1 78.57 17.52 32.80
N THR A 2 77.63 17.05 31.98
CA THR A 2 77.17 15.65 31.95
C THR A 2 76.31 15.26 33.18
N HIS A 3 74.98 15.34 33.07
CA HIS A 3 74.06 14.19 32.94
C HIS A 3 72.60 14.55 33.32
N THR A 4 71.70 14.01 32.51
CA THR A 4 70.22 13.99 32.57
C THR A 4 69.71 12.90 33.57
N PRO A 5 68.40 12.56 33.62
CA PRO A 5 67.39 13.07 34.57
C PRO A 5 66.83 11.96 35.50
N THR A 6 65.97 12.30 36.46
CA THR A 6 65.20 11.31 37.24
C THR A 6 63.73 11.71 37.29
N GLN A 7 62.88 10.75 36.92
CA GLN A 7 61.42 10.84 36.86
C GLN A 7 60.80 10.92 38.26
N THR A 8 59.75 11.71 38.41
CA THR A 8 58.85 11.67 39.57
C THR A 8 57.45 11.31 39.09
N HIS A 9 56.93 10.21 39.62
CA HIS A 9 55.56 9.75 39.48
C HIS A 9 54.61 10.65 40.29
N THR A 10 53.47 11.02 39.69
CA THR A 10 52.30 11.51 40.44
C THR A 10 51.08 10.72 39.96
N GLN A 11 50.56 9.84 40.82
CA GLN A 11 49.20 9.33 40.72
C GLN A 11 48.27 10.30 41.45
N THR A 12 47.08 10.59 40.90
CA THR A 12 45.85 10.74 41.71
C THR A 12 44.59 10.78 40.85
N HIS A 13 43.64 9.94 41.26
CA HIS A 13 42.18 9.98 41.08
C HIS A 13 41.52 9.77 39.71
N THR A 14 41.14 8.51 39.49
CA THR A 14 40.05 8.05 38.62
C THR A 14 38.68 8.29 39.28
N HIS A 15 37.78 9.01 38.60
CA HIS A 15 36.35 8.95 38.85
C HIS A 15 35.71 7.86 37.97
N PRO A 16 34.80 7.01 38.49
CA PRO A 16 34.05 6.09 37.65
C PRO A 16 32.92 6.84 36.94
N HIS A 17 33.07 7.06 35.63
CA HIS A 17 31.95 7.40 34.77
C HIS A 17 31.05 6.16 34.62
N THR A 18 29.94 6.12 35.36
CA THR A 18 28.83 5.22 35.08
C THR A 18 28.23 5.59 33.72
N GLN A 19 28.50 4.75 32.71
CA GLN A 19 27.74 4.75 31.45
C GLN A 19 26.31 4.35 31.77
N THR A 20 25.40 5.32 31.89
CA THR A 20 23.97 5.06 31.84
C THR A 20 23.61 4.82 30.39
N GLN A 21 23.64 3.55 29.97
CA GLN A 21 23.18 3.14 28.66
C GLN A 21 21.65 3.22 28.64
N THR A 22 21.13 4.41 28.36
CA THR A 22 19.69 4.65 28.23
C THR A 22 19.18 3.79 27.08
N ARG A 23 18.43 2.74 27.40
CA ARG A 23 17.87 1.82 26.41
C ARG A 23 16.93 2.63 25.52
N LYS A 24 16.97 2.40 24.20
CA LYS A 24 16.11 3.08 23.21
C LYS A 24 14.62 3.08 23.63
N SER A 25 14.18 2.08 24.39
CA SER A 25 12.84 1.99 24.97
C SER A 25 12.47 3.15 25.90
N ASP A 26 13.41 3.68 26.67
CA ASP A 26 13.13 4.78 27.60
C ASP A 26 12.94 6.11 26.85
N LEU A 27 13.63 6.30 25.72
CA LEU A 27 13.42 7.46 24.84
C LEU A 27 12.03 7.45 24.21
N TYR A 28 11.54 6.29 23.75
CA TYR A 28 10.17 6.19 23.21
C TYR A 28 9.11 6.42 24.28
N ARG A 29 9.36 5.95 25.51
CA ARG A 29 8.43 6.16 26.63
C ARG A 29 8.35 7.64 27.04
N VAL A 30 9.47 8.36 27.02
CA VAL A 30 9.50 9.80 27.33
C VAL A 30 8.80 10.63 26.24
N LEU A 31 8.97 10.27 24.96
CA LEU A 31 8.29 10.95 23.84
C LEU A 31 6.77 10.73 23.85
N ALA A 32 6.31 9.53 24.22
CA ALA A 32 4.88 9.23 24.33
C ALA A 32 4.17 10.05 25.42
N TYR A 33 4.88 10.48 26.47
CA TYR A 33 4.32 11.25 27.58
C TYR A 33 4.37 12.77 27.39
N SER A 34 5.16 13.28 26.43
CA SER A 34 5.42 14.73 26.29
C SER A 34 4.86 15.36 25.02
N GLY A 35 4.02 14.64 24.26
CA GLY A 35 3.35 15.19 23.07
C GLY A 35 4.29 15.70 21.97
N GLY A 36 5.58 15.34 22.02
CA GLY A 36 6.61 15.86 21.13
C GLY A 36 6.69 15.10 19.81
N THR A 37 6.63 15.83 18.69
CA THR A 37 6.91 15.28 17.36
C THR A 37 8.37 14.83 17.24
N LEU A 38 8.59 13.70 16.58
CA LEU A 38 9.92 13.12 16.33
C LEU A 38 10.89 14.13 15.68
N PRO A 39 12.18 14.16 16.07
CA PRO A 39 13.16 15.04 15.46
C PRO A 39 13.40 14.63 14.00
N ARG A 40 13.12 15.56 13.10
CA ARG A 40 13.36 15.46 11.66
C ARG A 40 14.87 15.52 11.43
N ASN A 41 15.52 14.39 11.13
CA ASN A 41 16.93 14.36 10.73
C ASN A 41 17.03 14.83 9.26
N PRO A 42 17.68 15.96 8.95
CA PRO A 42 17.88 16.41 7.58
C PRO A 42 19.28 15.98 7.12
N LYS A 43 19.52 14.67 6.97
CA LYS A 43 20.74 14.17 6.32
C LYS A 43 20.46 12.98 5.42
N GLN A 44 20.93 13.13 4.18
CA GLN A 44 20.93 12.21 3.05
C GLN A 44 19.60 11.99 2.34
N GLY A 45 19.43 12.75 1.26
CA GLY A 45 18.58 12.38 0.14
C GLY A 45 19.08 11.09 -0.51
N SER A 46 18.74 9.96 0.10
CA SER A 46 18.24 8.85 -0.71
C SER A 46 16.76 9.14 -0.90
N LEU A 47 16.45 9.92 -1.94
CA LEU A 47 15.15 9.84 -2.58
C LEU A 47 15.04 8.36 -2.93
N MET A 48 14.33 7.59 -2.10
CA MET A 48 13.72 6.34 -2.47
C MET A 48 12.81 6.66 -3.65
N LYS A 49 13.47 6.71 -4.80
CA LYS A 49 12.91 6.82 -6.12
C LYS A 49 12.19 5.50 -6.27
N TRP A 50 10.94 5.49 -5.83
CA TRP A 50 9.97 4.53 -6.31
C TRP A 50 10.18 4.53 -7.82
N ARG A 51 10.75 3.44 -8.34
CA ARG A 51 10.84 3.27 -9.78
C ARG A 51 9.40 3.39 -10.25
N SER A 52 9.07 4.49 -10.91
CA SER A 52 7.86 4.55 -11.72
C SER A 52 7.97 3.36 -12.65
N LEU A 53 7.17 2.33 -12.42
CA LEU A 53 6.97 1.21 -13.36
C LEU A 53 6.15 1.68 -14.58
N THR A 54 6.28 2.96 -14.94
CA THR A 54 5.81 3.55 -16.18
C THR A 54 6.80 3.15 -17.26
N GLY A 55 6.77 1.87 -17.62
CA GLY A 55 7.74 1.30 -18.56
C GLY A 55 7.84 -0.21 -18.42
N ALA A 56 6.72 -0.91 -18.44
CA ALA A 56 6.70 -2.34 -18.75
C ALA A 56 5.44 -2.59 -19.59
N SER A 57 5.68 -2.64 -20.90
CA SER A 57 4.86 -3.17 -22.00
C SER A 57 3.35 -3.29 -21.79
N GLU A 58 2.60 -2.69 -22.72
CA GLU A 58 1.22 -3.05 -23.04
C GLU A 58 0.96 -4.53 -22.78
N HIS A 59 0.03 -4.80 -21.86
CA HIS A 59 -0.81 -5.99 -21.75
C HIS A 59 -0.38 -7.15 -22.66
N GLU A 60 0.69 -7.86 -22.31
CA GLU A 60 1.14 -9.00 -23.10
C GLU A 60 0.09 -10.09 -22.99
N LYS A 61 -0.76 -10.18 -24.03
CA LYS A 61 -1.73 -11.26 -24.17
C LYS A 61 -0.97 -12.55 -24.32
N LYS A 62 -1.25 -13.52 -23.46
CA LYS A 62 -0.63 -14.83 -23.47
C LYS A 62 -1.68 -15.89 -23.80
N VAL A 63 -1.37 -16.75 -24.77
CA VAL A 63 -2.14 -17.97 -25.02
C VAL A 63 -1.50 -19.11 -24.23
N ILE A 64 -2.31 -19.83 -23.47
CA ILE A 64 -1.89 -20.93 -22.60
C ILE A 64 -2.68 -22.18 -23.00
N TYR A 65 -1.98 -23.28 -23.25
CA TYR A 65 -2.57 -24.58 -23.54
C TYR A 65 -2.38 -25.49 -22.35
N LEU A 66 -3.48 -26.02 -21.83
CA LEU A 66 -3.50 -26.94 -20.70
C LEU A 66 -4.05 -28.29 -21.15
N GLU A 67 -3.39 -29.35 -20.71
CA GLU A 67 -3.80 -30.73 -20.91
C GLU A 67 -3.78 -31.48 -19.58
N LYS A 68 -4.79 -32.32 -19.34
CA LYS A 68 -4.88 -33.12 -18.11
C LYS A 68 -5.41 -34.52 -18.42
N GLN A 69 -5.18 -35.47 -17.51
CA GLN A 69 -5.83 -36.77 -17.58
C GLN A 69 -7.28 -36.75 -17.07
N ASP A 70 -8.06 -37.78 -17.40
CA ASP A 70 -9.49 -37.88 -17.07
C ASP A 70 -9.80 -37.73 -15.58
N THR A 71 -8.90 -38.18 -14.70
CA THR A 71 -9.07 -38.16 -13.24
C THR A 71 -8.46 -36.92 -12.59
N GLU A 72 -7.80 -36.06 -13.35
CA GLU A 72 -7.06 -34.92 -12.84
C GLU A 72 -7.85 -33.61 -12.99
N THR A 73 -7.35 -32.57 -12.33
CA THR A 73 -7.83 -31.19 -12.55
C THR A 73 -6.70 -30.38 -13.17
N PHE A 74 -7.05 -29.38 -13.98
CA PHE A 74 -6.07 -28.46 -14.55
C PHE A 74 -5.22 -27.75 -13.48
N GLY A 75 -5.76 -27.60 -12.26
CA GLY A 75 -5.01 -27.14 -11.08
C GLY A 75 -4.96 -25.64 -10.88
N PHE A 76 -6.04 -24.94 -11.21
CA PHE A 76 -6.21 -23.53 -10.92
C PHE A 76 -7.61 -23.24 -10.38
N GLU A 77 -7.74 -22.10 -9.69
CA GLU A 77 -9.00 -21.56 -9.19
C GLU A 77 -9.22 -20.19 -9.81
N ILE A 78 -10.48 -19.87 -10.12
CA ILE A 78 -10.88 -18.58 -10.68
C ILE A 78 -11.84 -17.85 -9.75
N GLN A 79 -11.84 -16.53 -9.87
CA GLN A 79 -12.80 -15.67 -9.20
C GLN A 79 -13.23 -14.56 -10.15
N THR A 80 -14.49 -14.13 -10.02
CA THR A 80 -15.12 -13.15 -10.90
C THR A 80 -15.57 -11.96 -10.06
N TYR A 81 -15.21 -10.75 -10.46
CA TYR A 81 -15.62 -9.50 -9.82
C TYR A 81 -16.23 -8.55 -10.84
N GLY A 82 -17.18 -7.74 -10.38
CA GLY A 82 -17.61 -6.57 -11.13
C GLY A 82 -16.65 -5.41 -10.90
N LEU A 83 -16.04 -4.94 -11.97
CA LEU A 83 -15.23 -3.72 -11.98
C LEU A 83 -16.09 -2.58 -12.51
N HIS A 84 -16.06 -1.44 -11.82
CA HIS A 84 -16.73 -0.23 -12.29
C HIS A 84 -15.81 0.50 -13.25
N HIS A 85 -16.29 0.76 -14.47
CA HIS A 85 -15.59 1.68 -15.35
C HIS A 85 -15.83 3.11 -14.86
N ARG A 86 -14.75 3.89 -14.70
CA ARG A 86 -14.83 5.26 -14.14
C ARG A 86 -15.73 6.22 -14.95
N ASN A 87 -16.00 5.90 -16.21
CA ASN A 87 -16.69 6.78 -17.16
C ASN A 87 -18.09 6.28 -17.55
N GLU A 88 -18.41 5.01 -17.26
CA GLU A 88 -19.67 4.37 -17.63
C GLU A 88 -20.24 3.81 -16.34
N ASN A 89 -21.50 4.13 -16.03
CA ASN A 89 -22.19 3.63 -14.83
C ASN A 89 -22.51 2.12 -14.94
N GLU A 90 -21.63 1.38 -15.63
CA GLU A 90 -21.76 0.00 -16.05
C GLU A 90 -20.71 -0.83 -15.31
N MET A 91 -21.19 -1.93 -14.72
CA MET A 91 -20.39 -2.88 -13.97
C MET A 91 -19.97 -4.00 -14.92
N GLU A 92 -18.68 -4.08 -15.22
CA GLU A 92 -18.13 -5.11 -16.09
C GLU A 92 -17.63 -6.30 -15.28
N MET A 93 -18.09 -7.50 -15.59
CA MET A 93 -17.59 -8.71 -14.92
C MET A 93 -16.25 -9.13 -15.52
N CYS A 94 -15.23 -9.24 -14.67
CA CYS A 94 -13.91 -9.73 -15.04
C CYS A 94 -13.53 -10.94 -14.20
N THR A 95 -12.92 -11.95 -14.83
CA THR A 95 -12.50 -13.19 -14.18
C THR A 95 -11.00 -13.33 -14.17
N PHE A 96 -10.44 -13.72 -13.04
CA PHE A 96 -9.00 -13.85 -12.84
C PHE A 96 -8.67 -15.15 -12.10
N VAL A 97 -7.43 -15.58 -12.27
CA VAL A 97 -6.86 -16.75 -11.60
C VAL A 97 -6.45 -16.36 -10.19
N CYS A 98 -7.12 -16.90 -9.17
CA CYS A 98 -6.83 -16.60 -7.77
C CYS A 98 -5.85 -17.58 -7.12
N ARG A 99 -5.74 -18.80 -7.66
CA ARG A 99 -4.79 -19.83 -7.23
C ARG A 99 -4.32 -20.66 -8.41
N VAL A 100 -3.05 -21.05 -8.40
CA VAL A 100 -2.48 -22.10 -9.25
C VAL A 100 -1.79 -23.07 -8.31
N ARG A 101 -1.98 -24.38 -8.53
CA ARG A 101 -1.44 -25.45 -7.70
C ARG A 101 -0.10 -25.91 -8.28
N ASP A 102 0.85 -26.16 -7.40
CA ASP A 102 2.20 -26.61 -7.80
C ASP A 102 2.14 -27.97 -8.53
N ASN A 103 3.04 -28.16 -9.49
CA ASN A 103 3.15 -29.31 -10.37
C ASN A 103 1.85 -29.65 -11.12
N SER A 104 1.02 -28.65 -11.40
CA SER A 104 -0.21 -28.82 -12.17
C SER A 104 -0.03 -28.50 -13.65
N SER A 105 -0.96 -28.97 -14.48
CA SER A 105 -1.05 -28.57 -15.89
C SER A 105 -1.06 -27.05 -16.05
N ALA A 106 -1.82 -26.34 -15.21
CA ALA A 106 -1.88 -24.89 -15.20
C ALA A 106 -0.52 -24.23 -14.95
N GLU A 107 0.24 -24.72 -13.96
CA GLU A 107 1.59 -24.19 -13.69
C GLU A 107 2.56 -24.48 -14.84
N LEU A 108 2.53 -25.70 -15.40
CA LEU A 108 3.39 -26.11 -16.52
C LEU A 108 3.08 -25.32 -17.80
N GLY A 109 1.80 -24.99 -18.06
CA GLY A 109 1.39 -24.05 -19.12
C GLY A 109 1.77 -22.59 -18.84
N GLY A 110 2.28 -22.32 -17.64
CA GLY A 110 2.71 -21.00 -17.19
C GLY A 110 1.55 -20.06 -16.90
N LEU A 111 0.40 -20.57 -16.49
CA LEU A 111 -0.68 -19.80 -15.89
C LEU A 111 -0.22 -19.30 -14.53
N LYS A 112 -0.48 -18.03 -14.21
CA LYS A 112 -0.06 -17.42 -12.96
C LYS A 112 -1.24 -16.85 -12.20
N ARG A 113 -1.12 -16.85 -10.86
CA ARG A 113 -2.05 -16.09 -10.01
C ARG A 113 -2.05 -14.62 -10.43
N GLY A 114 -3.24 -14.06 -10.59
CA GLY A 114 -3.48 -12.69 -11.02
C GLY A 114 -3.75 -12.56 -12.52
N ASP A 115 -3.47 -13.59 -13.33
CA ASP A 115 -3.80 -13.57 -14.75
C ASP A 115 -5.30 -13.36 -14.94
N THR A 116 -5.65 -12.45 -15.85
CA THR A 116 -7.04 -12.14 -16.19
C THR A 116 -7.43 -12.95 -17.40
N LEU A 117 -8.50 -13.74 -17.28
CA LEU A 117 -9.02 -14.52 -18.40
C LEU A 117 -9.75 -13.61 -19.38
N THR A 118 -9.30 -13.60 -20.63
CA THR A 118 -9.97 -12.86 -21.72
C THR A 118 -10.70 -13.79 -22.66
N SER A 119 -10.15 -14.98 -22.93
CA SER A 119 -10.81 -15.98 -23.79
C SER A 119 -10.60 -17.40 -23.27
N ILE A 120 -11.55 -18.28 -23.59
CA ILE A 120 -11.49 -19.72 -23.32
C ILE A 120 -11.89 -20.46 -24.60
N ASN A 121 -11.00 -21.29 -25.14
CA ASN A 121 -11.14 -21.99 -26.41
C ASN A 121 -11.58 -21.06 -27.57
N GLY A 122 -11.03 -19.84 -27.61
CA GLY A 122 -11.36 -18.83 -28.61
C GLY A 122 -12.67 -18.05 -28.36
N VAL A 123 -13.42 -18.36 -27.30
CA VAL A 123 -14.60 -17.59 -26.89
C VAL A 123 -14.17 -16.49 -25.94
N CYS A 124 -14.43 -15.22 -26.30
CA CYS A 124 -14.23 -14.09 -25.40
C CYS A 124 -15.20 -14.20 -24.21
N VAL A 125 -14.66 -14.12 -22.99
CA VAL A 125 -15.42 -14.29 -21.73
C VAL A 125 -15.58 -12.99 -20.94
N GLN A 126 -15.28 -11.85 -21.58
CA GLN A 126 -15.48 -10.53 -20.98
C GLN A 126 -16.97 -10.31 -20.67
N GLY A 127 -17.29 -9.89 -19.43
CA GLY A 127 -18.67 -9.70 -18.99
C GLY A 127 -19.44 -10.97 -18.62
N PHE A 128 -18.86 -12.16 -18.80
CA PHE A 128 -19.56 -13.41 -18.47
C PHE A 128 -19.68 -13.58 -16.95
N ARG A 129 -20.78 -14.21 -16.51
CA ARG A 129 -20.93 -14.55 -15.10
C ARG A 129 -20.03 -15.71 -14.76
N HIS A 130 -19.64 -15.78 -13.49
CA HIS A 130 -18.77 -16.83 -12.96
C HIS A 130 -19.22 -18.25 -13.37
N ARG A 131 -20.51 -18.54 -13.25
CA ARG A 131 -21.09 -19.85 -13.57
C ARG A 131 -20.85 -20.24 -15.04
N ASP A 132 -21.10 -19.31 -15.95
CA ASP A 132 -21.02 -19.56 -17.40
C ASP A 132 -19.57 -19.87 -17.80
N ILE A 133 -18.60 -19.19 -17.17
CA ILE A 133 -17.16 -19.44 -17.35
C ILE A 133 -16.76 -20.83 -16.80
N VAL A 134 -17.23 -21.19 -15.61
CA VAL A 134 -16.96 -22.50 -15.01
C VAL A 134 -17.52 -23.62 -15.89
N GLU A 135 -18.72 -23.46 -16.44
CA GLU A 135 -19.32 -24.41 -17.36
C GLU A 135 -18.47 -24.57 -18.62
N LEU A 136 -18.00 -23.47 -19.22
CA LEU A 136 -17.14 -23.48 -20.41
C LEU A 136 -15.81 -24.24 -20.17
N ILE A 137 -15.17 -24.04 -19.02
CA ILE A 137 -13.95 -24.77 -18.63
C ILE A 137 -14.25 -26.26 -18.46
N LYS A 138 -15.35 -26.60 -17.80
CA LYS A 138 -15.73 -28.00 -17.56
C LYS A 138 -16.12 -28.73 -18.84
N SER A 139 -16.80 -28.07 -19.78
CA SER A 139 -17.19 -28.66 -21.06
C SER A 139 -16.02 -28.89 -22.01
N SER A 140 -14.85 -28.30 -21.73
CA SER A 140 -13.65 -28.44 -22.57
C SER A 140 -13.01 -29.83 -22.50
N GLY A 141 -13.44 -30.69 -21.57
CA GLY A 141 -12.84 -32.00 -21.38
C GLY A 141 -11.41 -31.88 -20.89
N ASN A 142 -10.47 -32.56 -21.57
CA ASN A 142 -9.08 -32.67 -21.14
C ASN A 142 -8.13 -31.64 -21.72
N THR A 143 -8.58 -30.85 -22.69
CA THR A 143 -7.75 -29.86 -23.37
C THR A 143 -8.40 -28.50 -23.23
N LEU A 144 -7.62 -27.49 -22.84
CA LEU A 144 -8.13 -26.14 -22.59
C LEU A 144 -7.14 -25.11 -23.15
N SER A 145 -7.62 -24.23 -24.00
CA SER A 145 -6.89 -23.06 -24.47
C SER A 145 -7.40 -21.82 -23.74
N LEU A 146 -6.51 -21.11 -23.07
CA LEU A 146 -6.82 -19.88 -22.34
C LEU A 146 -6.07 -18.71 -22.98
N GLU A 147 -6.74 -17.59 -23.17
CA GLU A 147 -6.07 -16.32 -23.42
C GLU A 147 -6.12 -15.50 -22.14
N THR A 148 -4.96 -15.01 -21.71
CA THR A 148 -4.83 -14.21 -20.49
C THR A 148 -4.09 -12.91 -20.72
N VAL A 149 -4.36 -11.94 -19.86
CA VAL A 149 -3.58 -10.70 -19.76
C VAL A 149 -2.98 -10.64 -18.37
N TYR A 150 -1.71 -10.23 -18.29
CA TYR A 150 -0.99 -10.17 -17.03
C TYR A 150 -1.66 -9.23 -16.01
N GLY A 151 -1.87 -9.74 -14.80
CA GLY A 151 -2.69 -9.17 -13.72
C GLY A 151 -2.24 -7.86 -13.07
N SER A 152 -1.24 -7.15 -13.62
CA SER A 152 -0.77 -5.88 -13.07
C SER A 152 -1.86 -4.82 -13.01
N SER A 153 -2.78 -4.82 -13.97
CA SER A 153 -3.78 -3.76 -14.12
C SER A 153 -4.94 -3.88 -13.13
N ILE A 154 -5.39 -5.09 -12.81
CA ILE A 154 -6.44 -5.31 -11.80
C ILE A 154 -5.93 -5.11 -10.39
N ARG A 155 -4.75 -5.66 -10.05
CA ARG A 155 -4.16 -5.42 -8.73
C ARG A 155 -3.91 -3.93 -8.49
N ARG A 156 -3.52 -3.20 -9.54
CA ARG A 156 -3.39 -1.74 -9.49
C ARG A 156 -4.74 -1.06 -9.28
N ALA A 157 -5.78 -1.43 -10.03
CA ALA A 157 -7.13 -0.86 -9.86
C ALA A 157 -7.72 -1.13 -8.46
N GLU A 158 -7.53 -2.34 -7.92
CA GLU A 158 -7.94 -2.71 -6.56
C GLU A 158 -7.20 -1.86 -5.51
N LEU A 159 -5.88 -1.70 -5.68
CA LEU A 159 -5.06 -0.87 -4.79
C LEU A 159 -5.42 0.62 -4.89
N GLU A 160 -5.73 1.12 -6.08
CA GLU A 160 -6.20 2.49 -6.31
C GLU A 160 -7.55 2.74 -5.62
N THR A 161 -8.47 1.78 -5.70
CA THR A 161 -9.77 1.85 -5.01
C THR A 161 -9.60 1.83 -3.49
N ARG A 162 -8.79 0.92 -2.96
CA ARG A 162 -8.46 0.89 -1.52
C ARG A 162 -7.78 2.17 -1.07
N LEU A 163 -6.88 2.72 -1.89
CA LEU A 163 -6.20 3.98 -1.60
C LEU A 163 -7.21 5.13 -1.50
N LEU A 164 -8.17 5.20 -2.41
CA LEU A 164 -9.22 6.22 -2.39
C LEU A 164 -10.08 6.10 -1.13
N TYR A 165 -10.54 4.89 -0.80
CA TYR A 165 -11.31 4.62 0.42
C TYR A 165 -10.55 5.03 1.69
N LEU A 166 -9.26 4.67 1.77
CA LEU A 166 -8.41 5.04 2.92
C LEU A 166 -8.20 6.55 3.01
N LYS A 167 -8.03 7.24 1.88
CA LYS A 167 -7.94 8.71 1.87
C LYS A 167 -9.22 9.36 2.38
N GLN A 168 -10.38 8.87 1.96
CA GLN A 168 -11.68 9.35 2.44
C GLN A 168 -11.85 9.10 3.94
N THR A 169 -11.63 7.85 4.38
CA THR A 169 -11.75 7.48 5.81
C THR A 169 -10.81 8.33 6.67
N LEU A 170 -9.59 8.57 6.18
CA LEU A 170 -8.63 9.44 6.85
C LEU A 170 -9.21 10.85 6.98
N GLN A 171 -9.77 11.42 5.91
CA GLN A 171 -10.39 12.74 5.96
C GLN A 171 -11.54 12.82 6.97
N GLU A 172 -12.45 11.85 6.97
CA GLU A 172 -13.56 11.79 7.92
C GLU A 172 -13.05 11.75 9.37
N LYS A 173 -12.03 10.92 9.64
CA LYS A 173 -11.40 10.86 10.97
C LYS A 173 -10.68 12.14 11.36
N TRP A 174 -10.12 12.87 10.40
CA TRP A 174 -9.56 14.20 10.65
C TRP A 174 -10.63 15.21 11.07
N GLU A 175 -11.80 15.20 10.42
CA GLU A 175 -12.91 16.10 10.73
C GLU A 175 -13.53 15.78 12.11
N GLU A 176 -13.67 14.50 12.46
CA GLU A 176 -14.05 14.04 13.79
C GLU A 176 -13.06 14.54 14.87
N TYR A 177 -11.76 14.32 14.66
CA TYR A 177 -10.72 14.74 15.59
C TYR A 177 -10.69 16.26 15.77
N ARG A 178 -10.80 17.02 14.67
CA ARG A 178 -10.86 18.48 14.70
C ARG A 178 -12.04 18.96 15.54
N SER A 179 -13.20 18.35 15.37
CA SER A 179 -14.42 18.67 16.13
C SER A 179 -14.25 18.38 17.63
N LEU A 180 -13.64 17.24 17.96
CA LEU A 180 -13.34 16.88 19.34
C LEU A 180 -12.33 17.83 19.98
N MET A 181 -11.27 18.24 19.27
CA MET A 181 -10.34 19.24 19.80
C MET A 181 -11.02 20.59 20.07
N ILE A 182 -11.88 21.05 19.15
CA ILE A 182 -12.64 22.28 19.37
C ILE A 182 -13.51 22.15 20.63
N GLN A 183 -14.15 20.99 20.81
CA GLN A 183 -14.97 20.73 21.99
C GLN A 183 -14.14 20.67 23.28
N GLU A 184 -12.98 20.01 23.26
CA GLU A 184 -12.04 19.99 24.38
C GLU A 184 -11.61 21.41 24.75
N GLN A 185 -11.20 22.21 23.76
CA GLN A 185 -10.78 23.59 23.98
C GLN A 185 -11.93 24.45 24.55
N ARG A 186 -13.18 24.22 24.12
CA ARG A 186 -14.37 24.86 24.71
C ARG A 186 -14.58 24.49 26.17
N LEU A 187 -14.42 23.21 26.50
CA LEU A 187 -14.65 22.69 27.84
C LEU A 187 -13.54 23.09 28.82
N VAL A 188 -12.29 23.11 28.37
CA VAL A 188 -11.12 23.41 29.21
C VAL A 188 -10.92 24.92 29.37
N HIS A 189 -11.11 25.70 28.31
CA HIS A 189 -10.76 27.12 28.29
C HIS A 189 -11.96 28.09 28.17
N GLY A 190 -13.19 27.60 27.98
CA GLY A 190 -14.38 28.43 27.81
C GLY A 190 -14.64 28.84 26.34
N ILE A 191 -14.89 30.12 26.06
CA ILE A 191 -15.04 30.59 24.66
C ILE A 191 -13.68 30.43 23.97
N VAL A 192 -13.62 29.62 22.91
CA VAL A 192 -12.39 29.36 22.15
C VAL A 192 -11.88 30.67 21.57
N SER A 193 -10.71 31.13 22.04
CA SER A 193 -9.96 32.18 21.36
C SER A 193 -9.71 31.75 19.92
N ASN A 194 -10.04 32.65 18.98
CA ASN A 194 -9.87 32.53 17.52
C ASN A 194 -8.38 32.47 17.10
N ASP A 195 -7.50 31.83 17.88
CA ASP A 195 -6.07 31.76 17.56
C ASP A 195 -5.86 30.88 16.30
N PRO A 196 -5.53 31.48 15.14
CA PRO A 196 -5.49 30.75 13.86
C PRO A 196 -4.39 29.68 13.82
N ASN A 197 -3.40 29.82 14.70
CA ASN A 197 -2.15 29.07 14.69
C ASN A 197 -2.29 27.58 15.07
N ILE A 198 -3.28 27.25 15.92
CA ILE A 198 -3.57 25.85 16.29
C ILE A 198 -4.23 25.11 15.12
N TYR A 199 -4.94 25.83 14.24
CA TYR A 199 -5.63 25.22 13.11
C TYR A 199 -4.70 25.04 11.90
N ASP A 200 -3.81 26.01 11.66
CA ASP A 200 -2.91 26.06 10.50
C ASP A 200 -1.89 24.92 10.44
N THR A 201 -1.32 24.53 11.59
CA THR A 201 -0.29 23.48 11.64
C THR A 201 -0.86 22.13 11.18
N PHE A 202 -2.11 21.83 11.56
CA PHE A 202 -2.80 20.61 11.16
C PHE A 202 -3.33 20.68 9.73
N GLU A 203 -3.76 21.86 9.26
CA GLU A 203 -4.20 22.06 7.87
C GLU A 203 -3.03 21.87 6.88
N SER A 204 -1.82 22.30 7.26
CA SER A 204 -0.59 22.09 6.48
C SER A 204 -0.23 20.60 6.32
N VAL A 205 -0.44 19.79 7.38
CA VAL A 205 -0.22 18.34 7.33
C VAL A 205 -1.29 17.65 6.47
N ARG A 206 -2.56 18.07 6.58
CA ARG A 206 -3.66 17.60 5.73
C ARG A 206 -3.38 17.89 4.25
N ALA A 207 -2.97 19.11 3.92
CA ALA A 207 -2.65 19.53 2.56
C ALA A 207 -1.49 18.73 1.96
N SER A 208 -0.52 18.33 2.79
CA SER A 208 0.63 17.51 2.37
C SER A 208 0.26 16.05 2.04
N VAL A 209 -0.83 15.52 2.62
CA VAL A 209 -1.24 14.10 2.48
C VAL A 209 -2.39 13.92 1.47
N LEU A 210 -3.31 14.87 1.42
CA LEU A 210 -4.55 14.77 0.62
C LEU A 210 -4.57 15.71 -0.59
N GLY A 211 -3.59 16.62 -0.71
CA GLY A 211 -3.60 17.71 -1.69
C GLY A 211 -4.44 18.90 -1.22
N PRO A 212 -4.28 20.09 -1.82
CA PRO A 212 -5.04 21.26 -1.44
C PRO A 212 -6.51 21.09 -1.82
N VAL A 213 -7.41 21.29 -0.85
CA VAL A 213 -8.84 21.45 -1.15
C VAL A 213 -8.98 22.83 -1.78
N GLY A 214 -9.36 22.86 -3.06
CA GLY A 214 -9.69 24.10 -3.75
C GLY A 214 -10.80 24.82 -2.99
N VAL A 215 -10.47 26.00 -2.46
CA VAL A 215 -11.44 26.91 -1.85
C VAL A 215 -12.46 27.26 -2.94
N PRO A 216 -13.77 27.07 -2.74
CA PRO A 216 -14.75 27.54 -3.71
C PRO A 216 -14.62 29.05 -3.82
N GLY A 217 -14.29 29.51 -5.03
CA GLY A 217 -14.04 30.91 -5.31
C GLY A 217 -15.22 31.77 -4.90
N VAL A 218 -14.98 32.67 -3.94
CA VAL A 218 -15.87 33.80 -3.70
C VAL A 218 -15.63 34.77 -4.84
N GLY A 219 -16.49 34.68 -5.86
CA GLY A 219 -16.60 35.72 -6.87
C GLY A 219 -17.12 37.01 -6.25
N ARG A 220 -16.32 38.07 -6.37
CA ARG A 220 -16.80 39.44 -6.48
C ARG A 220 -15.80 40.24 -7.31
#